data_AF-A0A8T0C4S0-F1
#
_entry.id   AF-A0A8T0C4S0-F1
#
_cell.length_a   1.000
_cell.length_b   1.000
_cell.length_c   1.000
_cell.angle_alpha   90.00
_cell.angle_beta   90.00
_cell.angle_gamma   90.00
#
_symmetry.space_group_name_H-M   'P 1'
#
loop_
_entity.id
_entity.type
_entity.pdbx_description
1 polymer ?
#
loop_
_entity_poly.entity_id
_entity_poly.type
_entity_poly.pdbx_seq_one_letter_code
_entity_poly.pdbx_strand_id
1 'polypeptide(L)'
;MQRTTLITQVLERLTTSLAALAQVDYLIPSQVVPDLTQQAQLTLTPKLERQASELQSKGTETGVSYGPAYNKNLSPNPLDRRVLSVQLDIELMDGDKARLLERLDEVLSTGEAAMMADDVPTQWQHFIAEQTTFTFSQHSEGVKAQLQLNWSFYYQVEQSESPGVPITDVYLGQHGHEHKLIYSTQTSAGEII
;
A
#
# COMPACT_ATOMS: atom_id res chain seq x y z
N MET A 1 7.60 9.31 -5.05
CA MET A 1 8.44 8.09 -4.86
C MET A 1 7.72 7.03 -4.02
N GLN A 2 7.08 7.37 -2.90
CA GLN A 2 6.44 6.40 -2.00
C GLN A 2 5.31 5.55 -2.60
N ARG A 3 4.46 6.08 -3.50
CA ARG A 3 3.45 5.26 -4.21
C ARG A 3 4.09 4.10 -4.98
N THR A 4 5.18 4.38 -5.71
CA THR A 4 5.92 3.36 -6.46
C THR A 4 6.51 2.33 -5.50
N THR A 5 7.09 2.78 -4.39
CA THR A 5 7.62 1.90 -3.35
C THR A 5 6.55 0.98 -2.74
N LEU A 6 5.37 1.51 -2.43
CA LEU A 6 4.25 0.74 -1.91
C LEU A 6 3.80 -0.34 -2.91
N ILE A 7 3.59 0.04 -4.17
CA ILE A 7 3.19 -0.90 -5.23
C ILE A 7 4.25 -1.99 -5.42
N THR A 8 5.53 -1.61 -5.44
CA THR A 8 6.64 -2.56 -5.58
C THR A 8 6.65 -3.56 -4.41
N GLN A 9 6.47 -3.11 -3.18
CA GLN A 9 6.41 -4.01 -2.03
C GLN A 9 5.21 -4.95 -2.06
N VAL A 10 4.02 -4.46 -2.43
CA VAL A 10 2.83 -5.30 -2.57
C VAL A 10 3.08 -6.36 -3.66
N LEU A 11 3.65 -5.96 -4.79
CA LEU A 11 3.98 -6.86 -5.89
C LEU A 11 5.00 -7.93 -5.47
N GLU A 12 6.09 -7.55 -4.83
CA GLU A 12 7.13 -8.46 -4.34
C GLU A 12 6.55 -9.48 -3.35
N ARG A 13 5.71 -9.01 -2.42
CA ARG A 13 5.12 -9.86 -1.38
C ARG A 13 4.13 -10.85 -1.98
N LEU A 14 3.26 -10.41 -2.90
CA LEU A 14 2.38 -11.32 -3.64
C LEU A 14 3.15 -12.32 -4.48
N THR A 15 4.17 -11.87 -5.23
CA THR A 15 5.00 -12.75 -6.07
C THR A 15 5.68 -13.84 -5.25
N THR A 16 6.20 -13.47 -4.07
CA THR A 16 6.89 -14.42 -3.18
C THR A 16 5.91 -15.39 -2.54
N SER A 17 4.81 -14.89 -1.98
CA SER A 17 3.83 -15.72 -1.26
C SER A 17 3.01 -16.62 -2.17
N LEU A 18 2.79 -16.22 -3.43
CA LEU A 18 1.99 -16.98 -4.40
C LEU A 18 2.83 -17.71 -5.44
N ALA A 19 4.16 -17.80 -5.29
CA ALA A 19 5.06 -18.35 -6.31
C ALA A 19 4.66 -19.75 -6.82
N ALA A 20 4.05 -20.58 -5.96
CA ALA A 20 3.59 -21.92 -6.31
C ALA A 20 2.16 -21.97 -6.88
N LEU A 21 1.38 -20.90 -6.74
CA LEU A 21 -0.07 -20.86 -6.99
C LEU A 21 -0.45 -19.95 -8.16
N ALA A 22 0.25 -18.83 -8.32
CA ALA A 22 -0.08 -17.81 -9.30
C ALA A 22 1.17 -17.15 -9.90
N GLN A 23 1.08 -16.78 -11.18
CA GLN A 23 1.97 -15.80 -11.78
C GLN A 23 1.40 -14.41 -11.49
N VAL A 24 2.22 -13.52 -10.92
CA VAL A 24 1.81 -12.18 -10.52
C VAL A 24 2.36 -11.14 -11.50
N ASP A 25 1.47 -10.41 -12.17
CA ASP A 25 1.77 -9.39 -13.17
C ASP A 25 1.36 -7.98 -12.68
N TYR A 26 2.02 -6.94 -13.18
CA TYR A 26 1.70 -5.54 -12.87
C TYR A 26 1.08 -4.83 -14.08
N LEU A 27 -0.06 -4.17 -13.86
CA LEU A 27 -0.91 -3.44 -14.83
C LEU A 27 -1.57 -4.27 -15.92
N ILE A 28 -0.79 -5.06 -16.65
CA ILE A 28 -1.23 -5.84 -17.80
C ILE A 28 -0.61 -7.24 -17.69
N PRO A 29 -1.37 -8.30 -18.04
CA PRO A 29 -0.85 -9.64 -18.22
C PRO A 29 0.47 -9.66 -19.00
N SER A 30 1.40 -10.51 -18.58
CA SER A 30 2.61 -10.80 -19.36
C SER A 30 2.25 -11.31 -20.77
N GLN A 31 3.13 -11.07 -21.75
CA GLN A 31 2.99 -11.66 -23.09
C GLN A 31 3.01 -13.20 -23.05
N VAL A 32 3.66 -13.76 -22.03
CA VAL A 32 3.65 -15.19 -21.75
C VAL A 32 2.63 -15.43 -20.64
N VAL A 33 1.44 -15.86 -21.04
CA VAL A 33 0.35 -16.26 -20.14
C VAL A 33 0.68 -17.66 -19.59
N PRO A 34 0.58 -17.89 -18.27
CA PRO A 34 0.80 -19.22 -17.71
C PRO A 34 -0.29 -20.19 -18.17
N ASP A 35 -0.04 -21.50 -18.04
CA ASP A 35 -1.09 -22.48 -18.20
C ASP A 35 -2.12 -22.30 -17.08
N LEU A 36 -3.26 -21.69 -17.40
CA LEU A 36 -4.35 -21.38 -16.45
C LEU A 36 -4.95 -22.63 -15.79
N THR A 37 -4.72 -23.82 -16.36
CA THR A 37 -5.12 -25.10 -15.74
C THR A 37 -4.22 -25.52 -14.60
N GLN A 38 -2.97 -25.03 -14.57
CA GLN A 38 -1.96 -25.38 -13.58
C GLN A 38 -1.70 -24.24 -12.59
N GLN A 39 -1.59 -23.01 -13.08
CA GLN A 39 -1.24 -21.83 -12.30
C GLN A 39 -2.20 -20.69 -12.61
N ALA A 40 -2.64 -19.95 -11.58
CA ALA A 40 -3.47 -18.78 -11.80
C ALA A 40 -2.65 -17.62 -12.39
N GLN A 41 -3.29 -16.72 -13.12
CA GLN A 41 -2.72 -15.43 -13.47
C GLN A 41 -3.36 -14.36 -12.58
N LEU A 42 -2.54 -13.63 -11.81
CA LEU A 42 -2.98 -12.51 -10.99
C LEU A 42 -2.40 -11.22 -11.56
N THR A 43 -3.25 -10.28 -11.96
CA THR A 43 -2.84 -8.96 -12.46
C THR A 43 -3.17 -7.89 -11.43
N LEU A 44 -2.18 -7.08 -11.05
CA LEU A 44 -2.32 -5.99 -10.10
C LEU A 44 -2.42 -4.63 -10.83
N THR A 45 -3.54 -3.93 -10.69
CA THR A 45 -3.80 -2.62 -11.32
C THR A 45 -4.09 -1.54 -10.29
N PRO A 46 -3.19 -0.56 -10.08
CA PRO A 46 -3.49 0.60 -9.24
C PRO A 46 -4.64 1.42 -9.84
N LYS A 47 -5.67 1.69 -9.06
CA LYS A 47 -6.84 2.46 -9.52
C LYS A 47 -6.75 3.92 -9.14
N LEU A 48 -6.56 4.18 -7.85
CA LEU A 48 -6.68 5.54 -7.33
C LEU A 48 -5.87 5.73 -6.05
N GLU A 49 -5.36 6.93 -5.87
CA GLU A 49 -4.78 7.39 -4.62
C GLU A 49 -5.56 8.61 -4.12
N ARG A 50 -5.98 8.62 -2.86
CA ARG A 50 -6.75 9.71 -2.23
C ARG A 50 -6.20 10.08 -0.86
N GLN A 51 -6.60 11.23 -0.33
CA GLN A 51 -6.38 11.51 1.09
C GLN A 51 -7.32 10.64 1.94
N ALA A 52 -6.82 10.11 3.06
CA ALA A 52 -7.66 9.28 3.93
C ALA A 52 -8.80 10.08 4.58
N SER A 53 -8.60 11.37 4.80
CA SER A 53 -9.62 12.31 5.30
C SER A 53 -10.84 12.40 4.38
N GLU A 54 -10.66 12.32 3.06
CA GLU A 54 -11.76 12.37 2.07
C GLU A 54 -12.70 11.15 2.17
N LEU A 55 -12.19 10.01 2.64
CA LEU A 55 -12.97 8.79 2.83
C LEU A 55 -13.78 8.84 4.14
N GLN A 56 -13.25 9.48 5.19
CA GLN A 56 -13.97 9.67 6.47
C GLN A 56 -15.22 10.54 6.30
N SER A 57 -15.17 11.57 5.45
CA SER A 57 -16.33 12.41 5.14
C SER A 57 -17.44 11.70 4.34
N LYS A 58 -17.15 10.55 3.72
CA LYS A 58 -18.14 9.73 3.00
C LYS A 58 -18.72 8.59 3.85
N GLY A 59 -18.02 8.15 4.89
CA GLY A 59 -18.48 7.10 5.82
C GLY A 59 -19.53 7.55 6.83
N THR A 60 -19.73 8.86 7.00
CA THR A 60 -20.74 9.42 7.91
C THR A 60 -22.18 9.24 7.42
N GLU A 61 -22.42 8.89 6.15
CA GLU A 61 -23.76 8.62 5.64
C GLU A 61 -24.24 7.18 5.89
N THR A 62 -23.35 6.23 6.20
CA THR A 62 -23.68 4.80 6.38
C THR A 62 -23.45 4.26 7.79
N GLY A 63 -23.05 5.10 8.76
CA GLY A 63 -22.91 4.69 10.16
C GLY A 63 -21.76 3.70 10.42
N VAL A 64 -20.84 3.50 9.47
CA VAL A 64 -19.68 2.62 9.65
C VAL A 64 -18.59 3.38 10.38
N SER A 65 -18.56 3.23 11.70
CA SER A 65 -17.45 3.66 12.53
C SER A 65 -16.33 2.62 12.42
N TYR A 66 -15.25 2.95 11.69
CA TYR A 66 -14.04 2.14 11.71
C TYR A 66 -13.37 2.31 13.08
N GLY A 67 -13.79 1.45 14.01
CA GLY A 67 -13.30 1.41 15.39
C GLY A 67 -11.92 0.74 15.54
N PRO A 68 -11.27 0.90 16.70
CA PRO A 68 -9.84 0.67 16.92
C PRO A 68 -9.53 -0.74 17.46
N ALA A 69 -8.59 -1.48 16.86
CA ALA A 69 -7.93 -2.63 17.53
C ALA A 69 -6.63 -3.15 16.89
N TYR A 70 -6.27 -2.76 15.65
CA TYR A 70 -4.97 -3.13 15.04
C TYR A 70 -4.16 -1.89 14.63
N ASN A 71 -4.26 -0.84 15.45
CA ASN A 71 -3.64 0.46 15.24
C ASN A 71 -2.13 0.42 15.56
N LYS A 72 -1.28 0.18 14.55
CA LYS A 72 0.04 0.81 14.55
C LYS A 72 -0.17 2.29 14.19
N ASN A 73 -0.37 3.12 15.22
CA ASN A 73 -0.50 4.58 15.24
C ASN A 73 -0.50 5.28 13.86
N LEU A 74 -1.69 5.49 13.30
CA LEU A 74 -1.89 6.43 12.20
C LEU A 74 -1.47 7.84 12.69
N SER A 75 -0.61 8.53 11.94
CA SER A 75 -0.02 9.85 12.27
C SER A 75 -1.10 10.83 12.68
N PRO A 76 -0.91 11.65 13.72
CA PRO A 76 -1.92 12.60 14.17
C PRO A 76 -2.29 13.64 13.09
N ASN A 77 -1.47 13.80 12.05
CA ASN A 77 -1.77 14.69 10.93
C ASN A 77 -2.59 13.98 9.84
N PRO A 78 -3.87 14.35 9.61
CA PRO A 78 -4.71 13.73 8.59
C PRO A 78 -4.24 14.01 7.15
N LEU A 79 -3.45 15.07 6.92
CA LEU A 79 -2.96 15.43 5.59
C LEU A 79 -1.89 14.47 5.06
N ASP A 80 -1.19 13.78 5.96
CA ASP A 80 -0.12 12.85 5.64
C ASP A 80 -0.64 11.44 5.36
N ARG A 81 -1.93 11.20 5.57
CA ARG A 81 -2.56 9.89 5.37
C ARG A 81 -3.08 9.76 3.94
N ARG A 82 -2.63 8.73 3.23
CA ARG A 82 -3.12 8.38 1.88
C ARG A 82 -3.73 6.99 1.88
N VAL A 83 -4.64 6.78 0.93
CA VAL A 83 -5.21 5.48 0.62
C VAL A 83 -4.95 5.19 -0.84
N LEU A 84 -4.28 4.07 -1.12
CA LEU A 84 -4.11 3.53 -2.46
C LEU A 84 -5.08 2.37 -2.66
N SER A 85 -6.01 2.52 -3.59
CA SER A 85 -6.88 1.44 -4.05
C SER A 85 -6.25 0.72 -5.22
N VAL A 86 -6.19 -0.60 -5.13
CA VAL A 86 -5.59 -1.52 -6.08
C VAL A 86 -6.65 -2.55 -6.48
N GLN A 87 -6.80 -2.80 -7.77
CA GLN A 87 -7.61 -3.91 -8.27
C GLN A 87 -6.69 -5.11 -8.53
N LEU A 88 -7.16 -6.29 -8.15
CA LEU A 88 -6.52 -7.55 -8.48
C LEU A 88 -7.48 -8.35 -9.35
N ASP A 89 -7.00 -8.77 -10.51
CA ASP A 89 -7.74 -9.61 -11.44
C ASP A 89 -7.06 -10.98 -11.49
N ILE A 90 -7.75 -12.02 -11.01
CA ILE A 90 -7.27 -13.39 -10.97
C ILE A 90 -8.00 -14.22 -12.02
N GLU A 91 -7.26 -14.95 -12.83
CA GLU A 91 -7.79 -15.84 -13.85
C GLU A 91 -7.23 -17.26 -13.69
N LEU A 92 -8.10 -18.27 -13.83
CA LEU A 92 -7.72 -19.68 -13.90
C LEU A 92 -8.75 -20.48 -14.69
N MET A 93 -8.38 -21.69 -15.09
CA MET A 93 -9.22 -22.62 -15.82
C MET A 93 -9.20 -23.99 -15.16
N ASP A 94 -10.32 -24.70 -15.22
CA ASP A 94 -10.43 -26.10 -14.83
C ASP A 94 -11.66 -26.73 -15.50
N GLY A 95 -11.71 -28.06 -15.50
CA GLY A 95 -12.89 -28.81 -15.93
C GLY A 95 -13.99 -28.87 -14.86
N ASP A 96 -13.64 -28.63 -13.59
CA ASP A 96 -14.56 -28.67 -12.46
C ASP A 96 -14.70 -27.30 -11.75
N LYS A 97 -15.95 -26.85 -11.63
CA LYS A 97 -16.29 -25.59 -10.95
C LYS A 97 -16.01 -25.61 -9.45
N ALA A 98 -16.14 -26.76 -8.79
CA ALA A 98 -15.83 -26.87 -7.36
C ALA A 98 -14.33 -26.65 -7.13
N ARG A 99 -13.50 -27.32 -7.93
CA ARG A 99 -12.05 -27.17 -7.90
C ARG A 99 -11.57 -25.76 -8.28
N LEU A 100 -12.25 -25.09 -9.21
CA LEU A 100 -12.00 -23.67 -9.51
C LEU A 100 -12.18 -22.77 -8.29
N LEU A 101 -13.24 -22.99 -7.51
CA LEU A 101 -13.52 -22.20 -6.31
C LEU A 101 -12.47 -22.45 -5.23
N GLU A 102 -12.07 -23.70 -5.01
CA GLU A 102 -11.02 -24.05 -4.04
C GLU A 102 -9.69 -23.38 -4.38
N ARG A 103 -9.27 -23.45 -5.64
CA ARG A 103 -8.02 -22.82 -6.10
C ARG A 103 -8.07 -21.29 -6.01
N LEU A 104 -9.23 -20.69 -6.28
CA LEU A 104 -9.42 -19.25 -6.12
C LEU A 104 -9.35 -18.83 -4.66
N ASP A 105 -10.00 -19.59 -3.78
CA ASP A 105 -9.97 -19.35 -2.34
C ASP A 105 -8.54 -19.49 -1.78
N GLU A 106 -7.78 -20.49 -2.26
CA GLU A 106 -6.38 -20.68 -1.88
C GLU A 106 -5.50 -19.49 -2.29
N VAL A 107 -5.63 -19.01 -3.52
CA VAL A 107 -4.89 -17.83 -4.01
C VAL A 107 -5.29 -16.58 -3.23
N LEU A 108 -6.58 -16.38 -2.97
CA LEU A 108 -7.10 -15.24 -2.23
C LEU A 108 -6.60 -15.25 -0.78
N SER A 109 -6.83 -16.35 -0.06
CA SER A 109 -6.47 -16.53 1.34
C SER A 109 -4.97 -16.36 1.55
N THR A 110 -4.15 -16.97 0.69
CA THR A 110 -2.69 -16.82 0.75
C THR A 110 -2.24 -15.38 0.47
N GLY A 111 -2.87 -14.73 -0.52
CA GLY A 111 -2.57 -13.34 -0.86
C GLY A 111 -2.93 -12.35 0.26
N GLU A 112 -4.11 -12.49 0.85
CA GLU A 112 -4.56 -11.64 1.96
C GLU A 112 -3.74 -11.88 3.23
N ALA A 113 -3.47 -13.14 3.57
CA ALA A 113 -2.60 -13.48 4.70
C ALA A 113 -1.21 -12.86 4.53
N ALA A 114 -0.66 -12.86 3.31
CA ALA A 114 0.60 -12.20 3.01
C ALA A 114 0.55 -10.69 3.24
N MET A 115 -0.58 -10.02 2.97
CA MET A 115 -0.70 -8.58 3.22
C MET A 115 -0.87 -8.22 4.70
N MET A 116 -1.44 -9.13 5.50
CA MET A 116 -1.70 -8.94 6.92
C MET A 116 -0.56 -9.40 7.84
N ALA A 117 0.41 -10.16 7.31
CA ALA A 117 1.49 -10.68 8.12
C ALA A 117 2.36 -9.55 8.72
N ASP A 118 2.55 -9.57 10.04
CA ASP A 118 3.32 -8.59 10.82
C ASP A 118 4.84 -8.83 10.80
N ASP A 119 5.28 -9.90 10.13
CA ASP A 119 6.65 -10.41 10.13
C ASP A 119 7.63 -9.59 9.27
N VAL A 120 7.11 -8.80 8.34
CA VAL A 120 7.91 -7.96 7.43
C VAL A 120 7.55 -6.49 7.60
N PRO A 121 8.54 -5.58 7.67
CA PRO A 121 8.28 -4.14 7.62
C PRO A 121 7.55 -3.74 6.33
N THR A 122 6.33 -3.23 6.45
CA THR A 122 5.51 -2.77 5.32
C THR A 122 5.41 -1.26 5.26
N GLN A 123 5.21 -0.72 4.05
CA GLN A 123 4.94 0.71 3.84
C GLN A 123 3.49 1.09 4.17
N TRP A 124 2.56 0.12 4.20
CA TRP A 124 1.18 0.35 4.63
C TRP A 124 1.00 0.08 6.12
N GLN A 125 0.09 0.83 6.72
CA GLN A 125 -0.30 0.78 8.12
C GLN A 125 -1.59 0.01 8.30
N HIS A 126 -2.45 0.03 7.29
CA HIS A 126 -3.70 -0.71 7.28
C HIS A 126 -4.01 -1.23 5.88
N PHE A 127 -4.65 -2.39 5.84
CA PHE A 127 -5.04 -3.12 4.65
C PHE A 127 -6.50 -3.51 4.80
N ILE A 128 -7.29 -3.25 3.76
CA ILE A 128 -8.70 -3.65 3.67
C ILE A 128 -8.90 -4.40 2.36
N ALA A 129 -9.41 -5.62 2.45
CA ALA A 129 -9.97 -6.34 1.31
C ALA A 129 -11.43 -5.91 1.13
N GLU A 130 -11.73 -5.29 -0.02
CA GLU A 130 -13.07 -4.80 -0.38
C GLU A 130 -13.73 -5.74 -1.41
N GLN A 131 -14.82 -5.26 -2.00
CA GLN A 131 -15.74 -5.99 -2.86
C GLN A 131 -15.06 -6.97 -3.84
N THR A 132 -15.55 -8.21 -3.76
CA THR A 132 -15.18 -9.32 -4.63
C THR A 132 -16.24 -9.50 -5.70
N THR A 133 -15.86 -9.44 -6.97
CA THR A 133 -16.74 -9.77 -8.11
C THR A 133 -16.24 -11.04 -8.76
N PHE A 134 -17.13 -12.01 -8.90
CA PHE A 134 -16.80 -13.32 -9.43
C PHE A 134 -17.59 -13.57 -10.72
N THR A 135 -16.91 -14.07 -11.76
CA THR A 135 -17.56 -14.49 -13.02
C THR A 135 -17.01 -15.83 -13.53
N PHE A 136 -17.89 -16.64 -14.11
CA PHE A 136 -17.54 -17.85 -14.85
C PHE A 136 -17.87 -17.67 -16.33
N SER A 137 -16.99 -18.15 -17.20
CA SER A 137 -17.22 -18.23 -18.64
C SER A 137 -16.87 -19.61 -19.18
N GLN A 138 -17.66 -20.12 -20.12
CA GLN A 138 -17.41 -21.40 -20.77
C GLN A 138 -16.42 -21.19 -21.92
N HIS A 139 -15.34 -21.95 -21.93
CA HIS A 139 -14.33 -21.97 -22.99
C HIS A 139 -14.27 -23.35 -23.65
N SER A 140 -13.67 -23.43 -24.84
CA SER A 140 -13.50 -24.69 -25.57
C SER A 140 -12.68 -25.73 -24.79
N GLU A 141 -11.81 -25.28 -23.90
CA GLU A 141 -10.88 -26.11 -23.13
C GLU A 141 -11.34 -26.36 -21.69
N GLY A 142 -12.45 -25.73 -21.25
CA GLY A 142 -12.96 -25.88 -19.88
C GLY A 142 -13.81 -24.70 -19.41
N VAL A 143 -13.92 -24.53 -18.09
CA VAL A 143 -14.55 -23.35 -17.48
C VAL A 143 -13.45 -22.41 -17.04
N LYS A 144 -13.53 -21.14 -17.47
CA LYS A 144 -12.67 -20.07 -16.98
C LYS A 144 -13.36 -19.37 -15.82
N ALA A 145 -12.65 -19.22 -14.71
CA ALA A 145 -13.06 -18.41 -13.59
C ALA A 145 -12.25 -17.10 -13.59
N GLN A 146 -12.94 -16.00 -13.36
CA GLN A 146 -12.35 -14.67 -13.20
C GLN A 146 -12.83 -14.07 -11.89
N LEU A 147 -11.88 -13.67 -11.05
CA LEU A 147 -12.10 -13.05 -9.76
C LEU A 147 -11.47 -11.66 -9.76
N GLN A 148 -12.30 -10.64 -9.56
CA GLN A 148 -11.87 -9.26 -9.43
C GLN A 148 -12.05 -8.80 -7.98
N LEU A 149 -10.98 -8.29 -7.40
CA LEU A 149 -10.90 -7.82 -6.01
C LEU A 149 -10.47 -6.37 -5.99
N ASN A 150 -10.94 -5.60 -5.02
CA ASN A 150 -10.41 -4.27 -4.73
C ASN A 150 -9.78 -4.28 -3.34
N TRP A 151 -8.53 -3.87 -3.24
CA TRP A 151 -7.79 -3.76 -2.00
C TRP A 151 -7.40 -2.31 -1.73
N SER A 152 -7.54 -1.88 -0.49
CA SER A 152 -7.21 -0.53 -0.05
C SER A 152 -6.07 -0.56 0.95
N PHE A 153 -4.99 0.13 0.61
CA PHE A 153 -3.79 0.26 1.43
C PHE A 153 -3.70 1.67 2.00
N TYR A 154 -3.76 1.79 3.33
CA TYR A 154 -3.58 3.04 4.04
C TYR A 154 -2.10 3.18 4.40
N TYR A 155 -1.48 4.29 4.01
CA TYR A 155 -0.08 4.55 4.29
C TYR A 155 0.15 6.02 4.61
N GLN A 156 1.28 6.28 5.24
CA GLN A 156 1.74 7.64 5.48
C GLN A 156 2.64 8.10 4.36
N VAL A 157 2.39 9.32 3.89
CA VAL A 157 3.33 10.05 3.07
C VAL A 157 4.20 10.85 4.03
N GLU A 158 5.45 10.43 4.22
CA GLU A 158 6.41 11.30 4.92
C GLU A 158 6.51 12.60 4.14
N GLN A 159 6.22 13.72 4.78
CA GLN A 159 6.68 15.00 4.26
C GLN A 159 8.19 14.89 4.23
N SER A 160 8.78 15.10 3.05
CA SER A 160 10.21 15.30 2.96
C SER A 160 10.51 16.56 3.78
N GLU A 161 10.84 16.41 5.06
CA GLU A 161 11.64 17.38 5.75
C GLU A 161 12.94 17.40 4.96
N SER A 162 12.99 18.32 3.98
CA SER A 162 14.27 18.85 3.54
C SER A 162 14.94 19.24 4.84
N PRO A 163 16.11 18.68 5.22
CA PRO A 163 16.77 19.13 6.42
C PRO A 163 16.84 20.65 6.29
N GLY A 164 16.11 21.34 7.16
CA GLY A 164 16.10 22.80 7.15
C GLY A 164 17.55 23.25 7.15
N VAL A 165 17.87 24.37 6.51
CA VAL A 165 19.23 24.92 6.55
C VAL A 165 19.66 24.89 8.03
N PRO A 166 20.74 24.16 8.37
CA PRO A 166 21.12 24.00 9.76
C PRO A 166 21.24 25.39 10.37
N ILE A 167 20.65 25.59 11.56
CA ILE A 167 20.75 26.86 12.27
C ILE A 167 22.22 27.03 12.64
N THR A 168 22.96 27.79 11.84
CA THR A 168 24.39 28.02 12.06
C THR A 168 24.60 29.07 13.13
N ASP A 169 23.74 30.09 13.17
CA ASP A 169 23.84 31.23 14.08
C ASP A 169 22.47 31.63 14.62
N VAL A 170 22.39 31.88 15.94
CA VAL A 170 21.20 32.44 16.59
C VAL A 170 21.58 33.78 17.19
N TYR A 171 20.82 34.82 16.85
CA TYR A 171 21.00 36.18 17.39
C TYR A 171 19.78 36.59 18.23
N LEU A 172 20.02 37.30 19.33
CA LEU A 172 19.00 37.90 20.17
C LEU A 172 19.05 39.43 20.04
N GLY A 173 17.92 40.04 19.71
CA GLY A 173 17.79 41.50 19.67
C GLY A 173 16.36 41.96 19.36
N GLN A 174 16.05 43.19 19.74
CA GLN A 174 14.79 43.84 19.37
C GLN A 174 14.90 44.43 17.96
N HIS A 175 13.79 44.43 17.21
CA HIS A 175 13.74 44.91 15.85
C HIS A 175 14.21 46.38 15.76
N GLY A 176 15.31 46.64 15.04
CA GLY A 176 15.90 47.98 14.88
C GLY A 176 17.06 48.30 15.82
N HIS A 177 17.58 47.32 16.57
CA HIS A 177 18.78 47.44 17.40
C HIS A 177 19.87 46.44 16.99
N GLU A 178 21.10 46.65 17.46
CA GLU A 178 22.19 45.68 17.23
C GLU A 178 21.82 44.32 17.83
N HIS A 179 21.91 43.27 17.02
CA HIS A 179 21.61 41.91 17.44
C HIS A 179 22.87 41.23 18.01
N LYS A 180 22.76 40.57 19.17
CA LYS A 180 23.86 39.84 19.81
C LYS A 180 23.81 38.37 19.45
N LEU A 181 24.91 37.81 18.94
CA LEU A 181 25.05 36.37 18.69
C LEU A 181 25.03 35.60 20.02
N ILE A 182 24.17 34.59 20.13
CA ILE A 182 24.02 33.76 21.34
C ILE A 182 24.34 32.28 21.10
N TYR A 183 24.36 31.83 19.85
CA TYR A 183 24.76 30.47 19.49
C TYR A 183 25.40 30.49 18.10
N SER A 184 26.52 29.79 17.94
CA SER A 184 27.10 29.51 16.64
C SER A 184 27.66 28.09 16.61
N THR A 185 27.49 27.39 15.48
CA THR A 185 28.06 26.06 15.26
C THR A 185 29.54 26.10 14.87
N GLN A 186 30.13 27.29 14.72
CA GLN A 186 31.52 27.48 14.30
C GLN A 186 32.52 27.70 15.45
N THR A 187 32.10 27.70 16.72
CA THR A 187 33.01 28.03 17.82
C THR A 187 33.86 26.83 18.24
N SER A 188 35.11 26.85 17.79
CA SER A 188 36.21 26.07 18.37
C SER A 188 36.47 26.53 19.81
N ALA A 189 36.81 25.59 20.68
CA ALA A 189 37.13 25.85 22.07
C ALA A 189 38.18 26.97 22.25
N GLY A 190 37.88 27.91 23.15
CA GLY A 190 38.86 28.74 23.86
C GLY A 190 39.26 30.06 23.19
N GLU A 191 38.88 31.18 23.77
CA GLU A 191 39.79 31.94 24.64
C GLU A 191 39.03 33.01 25.43
N ILE A 192 39.31 33.02 26.72
CA ILE A 192 39.03 34.08 27.69
C ILE A 192 40.08 35.17 27.44
N ILE A 193 39.68 36.41 27.16
CA ILE A 193 40.11 37.65 27.85
C ILE A 193 39.00 38.69 27.72
#